data_AF-A0A6J4KUY7-F1
#
_entry.id   AF-A0A6J4KUY7-F1
#
_cell.length_a   1.000
_cell.length_b   1.000
_cell.length_c   1.000
_cell.angle_alpha   90.00
_cell.angle_beta   90.00
_cell.angle_gamma   90.00
#
_symmetry.space_group_name_H-M   'P 1'
#
loop_
_entity.id
_entity.type
_entity.pdbx_description
1 polymer ?
#
loop_
_entity_poly.entity_id
_entity_poly.type
_entity_poly.pdbx_seq_one_letter_code
_entity_poly.pdbx_strand_id
1 'polypeptide(L)'
;MASTNFYLLFCALLLLPSGAIAQIIPDNTLGQESSRSVEDTINNLPSDRIEGGARRGASLFHSLREFNIGEGRGAYFGNPSGITNIFSRVTGGNQSNI
;
A
#
# COMPACT_ATOMS: atom_id res chain seq x y z
N MET A 1 -7.44 -43.83 23.04
CA MET A 1 -6.30 -42.90 22.92
C MET A 1 -6.17 -42.47 21.47
N ALA A 2 -6.92 -41.45 21.03
CA ALA A 2 -6.87 -40.96 19.65
C ALA A 2 -7.28 -39.48 19.51
N SER A 3 -7.45 -38.74 20.61
CA SER A 3 -8.00 -37.37 20.60
C SER A 3 -6.93 -36.26 20.54
N THR A 4 -5.66 -36.57 20.83
CA THR A 4 -4.61 -35.54 20.93
C THR A 4 -4.13 -35.02 19.57
N ASN A 5 -4.25 -35.81 18.50
CA ASN A 5 -3.80 -35.42 17.14
C ASN A 5 -4.71 -34.38 16.48
N PHE A 6 -6.00 -34.32 16.84
CA PHE A 6 -6.95 -33.40 16.22
C PHE A 6 -6.73 -31.94 16.67
N TYR A 7 -6.41 -31.72 17.95
CA TYR A 7 -6.11 -30.39 18.48
C TYR A 7 -4.77 -29.83 17.96
N LEU A 8 -3.76 -30.68 17.75
CA LEU A 8 -2.47 -30.27 17.18
C LEU A 8 -2.61 -29.82 15.71
N LEU A 9 -3.44 -30.51 14.91
CA LEU A 9 -3.73 -30.12 13.53
C LEU A 9 -4.53 -28.79 13.47
N PHE A 10 -5.44 -28.56 14.41
CA PHE A 10 -6.22 -27.33 14.51
C PHE A 10 -5.36 -26.12 14.93
N CYS A 11 -4.43 -26.30 15.87
CA CYS A 11 -3.44 -25.27 16.22
C CYS A 11 -2.50 -24.94 15.05
N ALA A 12 -2.09 -25.94 14.25
CA ALA A 12 -1.22 -25.73 13.10
C ALA A 12 -1.88 -24.88 12.00
N LEU A 13 -3.21 -24.95 11.85
CA LEU A 13 -3.94 -24.14 10.86
C LEU A 13 -4.07 -22.66 11.26
N LEU A 14 -4.02 -22.35 12.55
CA LEU A 14 -4.06 -20.97 13.09
C LEU A 14 -2.71 -20.23 12.97
N LEU A 15 -1.64 -20.94 12.63
CA LEU A 15 -0.28 -20.40 12.48
C LEU A 15 0.05 -20.00 11.03
N LEU A 16 -0.89 -20.14 10.09
CA LEU A 16 -0.68 -19.68 8.72
C LEU A 16 -0.72 -18.15 8.70
N PRO A 17 0.38 -17.46 8.35
CA PRO A 17 0.35 -16.01 8.21
C PRO A 17 -0.65 -15.65 7.11
N SER A 18 -1.62 -14.80 7.43
CA SER A 18 -2.46 -14.18 6.40
C SER A 18 -1.56 -13.28 5.56
N GLY A 19 -1.29 -13.67 4.31
CA GLY A 19 -0.60 -12.79 3.37
C GLY A 19 -1.35 -11.46 3.28
N ALA A 20 -0.66 -10.35 3.51
CA ALA A 20 -1.27 -9.04 3.31
C ALA A 20 -1.59 -8.89 1.82
N ILE A 21 -2.83 -8.55 1.49
CA ILE A 21 -3.18 -8.19 0.11
C ILE A 21 -2.49 -6.84 -0.15
N ALA A 22 -1.65 -6.78 -1.20
CA ALA A 22 -1.07 -5.52 -1.66
C ALA A 22 -2.21 -4.59 -2.10
N GLN A 23 -2.31 -3.42 -1.46
CA GLN A 23 -3.40 -2.47 -1.69
C GLN A 23 -2.89 -1.05 -1.48
N ILE A 24 -2.78 -0.30 -2.58
CA ILE A 24 -2.58 1.16 -2.54
C ILE A 24 -3.87 1.78 -3.01
N ILE A 25 -4.65 2.28 -2.05
CA ILE A 25 -5.99 2.80 -2.32
C ILE A 25 -6.02 4.27 -1.94
N PRO A 26 -6.16 5.19 -2.91
CA PRO A 26 -6.38 6.60 -2.62
C PRO A 26 -7.63 6.84 -1.77
N ASP A 27 -7.59 7.88 -0.95
CA ASP A 27 -8.81 8.44 -0.38
C ASP A 27 -9.27 9.67 -1.18
N ASN A 28 -10.43 10.22 -0.80
CA ASN A 28 -11.04 11.37 -1.49
C ASN A 28 -10.82 12.71 -0.75
N THR A 29 -9.93 12.76 0.24
CA THR A 29 -9.78 13.93 1.13
C THR A 29 -9.08 15.13 0.49
N LEU A 30 -8.43 14.95 -0.67
CA LEU A 30 -7.81 16.01 -1.46
C LEU A 30 -8.73 16.56 -2.58
N GLY A 31 -9.96 16.05 -2.71
CA GLY A 31 -10.93 16.52 -3.71
C GLY A 31 -10.41 16.38 -5.14
N GLN A 32 -10.36 17.49 -5.90
CA GLN A 32 -9.88 17.48 -7.29
C GLN A 32 -8.39 17.14 -7.42
N GLU A 33 -7.62 17.31 -6.33
CA GLU A 33 -6.19 16.99 -6.25
C GLU A 33 -5.96 15.55 -5.72
N SER A 34 -6.96 14.67 -5.81
CA SER A 34 -6.87 13.29 -5.29
C SER A 34 -5.67 12.54 -5.84
N SER A 35 -5.10 11.69 -4.98
CA SER A 35 -4.08 10.74 -5.39
C SER A 35 -4.68 9.67 -6.30
N ARG A 36 -3.86 9.08 -7.15
CA ARG A 36 -4.25 7.98 -8.04
C ARG A 36 -3.19 6.90 -7.95
N SER A 37 -3.61 5.64 -7.87
CA SER A 37 -2.72 4.49 -8.01
C SER A 37 -3.01 3.83 -9.35
N VAL A 38 -1.98 3.56 -10.13
CA VAL A 38 -2.07 2.90 -11.43
C VAL A 38 -1.08 1.75 -11.44
N GLU A 39 -1.52 0.56 -11.84
CA GLU A 39 -0.62 -0.59 -12.02
C GLU A 39 0.45 -0.26 -13.08
N ASP A 40 1.68 -0.65 -12.81
CA ASP A 40 2.83 -0.40 -13.66
C ASP A 40 3.84 -1.56 -13.60
N THR A 41 4.82 -1.56 -14.48
CA THR A 41 5.98 -2.45 -14.42
C THR A 41 7.25 -1.60 -14.44
N ILE A 42 7.94 -1.54 -13.32
CA ILE A 42 9.12 -0.69 -13.14
C ILE A 42 10.31 -1.58 -12.77
N ASN A 43 11.43 -1.42 -13.49
CA ASN A 43 12.61 -2.28 -13.36
C ASN A 43 12.29 -3.79 -13.52
N ASN A 44 11.38 -4.13 -14.43
CA ASN A 44 10.88 -5.49 -14.67
C ASN A 44 10.17 -6.14 -13.47
N LEU A 45 9.66 -5.36 -12.52
CA LEU A 45 8.86 -5.83 -11.40
C LEU A 45 7.43 -5.27 -11.50
N PRO A 46 6.38 -6.07 -11.20
CA PRO A 46 5.04 -5.54 -10.99
C PRO A 46 5.07 -4.43 -9.94
N SER A 47 4.38 -3.34 -10.15
CA SER A 47 4.45 -2.17 -9.26
C SER A 47 3.18 -1.34 -9.36
N ASP A 48 3.06 -0.35 -8.47
CA ASP A 48 2.08 0.71 -8.57
C ASP A 48 2.78 2.05 -8.72
N ARG A 49 2.32 2.86 -9.67
CA ARG A 49 2.70 4.26 -9.76
C ARG A 49 1.63 5.13 -9.13
N ILE A 50 2.04 5.95 -8.16
CA ILE A 50 1.18 6.85 -7.41
C ILE A 50 1.33 8.25 -8.00
N GLU A 51 0.24 8.76 -8.57
CA GLU A 51 0.17 10.03 -9.27
C GLU A 51 -0.88 10.98 -8.65
N GLY A 52 -1.03 12.16 -9.24
CA GLY A 52 -1.90 13.22 -8.71
C GLY A 52 -1.32 13.83 -7.44
N GLY A 53 -2.18 14.08 -6.45
CA GLY A 53 -1.78 14.70 -5.19
C GLY A 53 -1.82 16.24 -5.22
N ALA A 54 -1.82 16.82 -4.03
CA ALA A 54 -1.92 18.25 -3.84
C ALA A 54 -0.52 18.89 -3.81
N ARG A 55 -0.26 19.84 -4.71
CA ARG A 55 1.03 20.55 -4.77
C ARG A 55 0.99 21.81 -3.92
N ARG A 56 1.95 21.98 -3.01
CA ARG A 56 2.17 23.23 -2.26
C ARG A 56 3.65 23.59 -2.31
N GLY A 57 3.99 24.54 -3.18
CA GLY A 57 5.38 24.90 -3.48
C GLY A 57 6.17 23.71 -4.03
N ALA A 58 7.32 23.42 -3.40
CA ALA A 58 8.18 22.29 -3.73
C ALA A 58 7.79 20.97 -3.03
N SER A 59 6.60 20.91 -2.42
CA SER A 59 6.10 19.71 -1.76
C SER A 59 4.85 19.17 -2.46
N LEU A 60 4.80 17.85 -2.65
CA LEU A 60 3.66 17.11 -3.17
C LEU A 60 3.06 16.25 -2.06
N PHE A 61 1.75 16.33 -1.86
CA PHE A 61 1.05 15.63 -0.79
C PHE A 61 0.08 14.60 -1.38
N HIS A 62 0.23 13.35 -0.95
CA HIS A 62 -0.68 12.25 -1.25
C HIS A 62 -1.51 11.89 -0.02
N SER A 63 -2.76 11.47 -0.27
CA SER A 63 -3.66 10.98 0.75
C SER A 63 -4.24 9.65 0.30
N LEU A 64 -3.96 8.62 1.10
CA LEU A 64 -4.27 7.24 0.78
C LEU A 64 -5.15 6.69 1.91
N ARG A 65 -6.18 5.94 1.57
CA ARG A 65 -6.94 5.16 2.54
C ARG A 65 -6.11 3.97 3.02
N GLU A 66 -5.51 3.24 2.09
CA GLU A 66 -4.69 2.07 2.37
C GLU A 66 -3.34 2.18 1.65
N PHE A 67 -2.27 1.74 2.29
CA PHE A 67 -0.94 1.69 1.70
C PHE A 67 -0.22 0.43 2.15
N ASN A 68 -0.35 -0.63 1.36
CA ASN A 68 0.30 -1.92 1.58
C ASN A 68 1.03 -2.34 0.30
N ILE A 69 2.29 -2.75 0.45
CA ILE A 69 3.14 -3.23 -0.64
C ILE A 69 3.40 -4.71 -0.39
N GLY A 70 3.00 -5.55 -1.34
CA GLY A 70 3.26 -7.00 -1.26
C GLY A 70 4.71 -7.34 -1.61
N GLU A 71 5.08 -8.58 -1.38
CA GLU A 71 6.40 -9.09 -1.77
C GLU A 71 6.61 -9.02 -3.28
N GLY A 72 7.86 -8.77 -3.71
CA GLY A 72 8.27 -8.82 -5.12
C GLY A 72 7.68 -7.71 -6.01
N ARG A 73 7.07 -6.67 -5.42
CA ARG A 73 6.54 -5.49 -6.13
C ARG A 73 7.03 -4.19 -5.51
N GLY A 74 6.81 -3.08 -6.19
CA GLY A 74 7.17 -1.74 -5.69
C GLY A 74 6.03 -0.74 -5.73
N ALA A 75 6.21 0.37 -5.02
CA ALA A 75 5.37 1.56 -5.12
C ALA A 75 6.24 2.76 -5.49
N TYR A 76 5.85 3.50 -6.51
CA TYR A 76 6.65 4.59 -7.08
C TYR A 76 5.82 5.86 -7.13
N PHE A 77 6.27 6.89 -6.41
CA PHE A 77 5.62 8.20 -6.46
C PHE A 77 6.07 8.97 -7.70
N GLY A 78 5.12 9.51 -8.45
CA GLY A 78 5.40 10.46 -9.50
C GLY A 78 6.10 11.69 -8.94
N ASN A 79 7.23 12.08 -9.54
CA ASN A 79 8.01 13.24 -9.11
C ASN A 79 8.09 14.28 -10.23
N PRO A 80 7.04 15.13 -10.40
CA PRO A 80 7.04 16.15 -11.43
C PRO A 80 8.05 17.27 -11.13
N SER A 81 8.40 18.05 -12.16
CA SER A 81 9.43 19.08 -12.04
C SER A 81 9.13 20.13 -10.94
N GLY A 82 10.18 20.47 -10.20
CA GLY A 82 10.11 21.43 -9.11
C GLY A 82 9.46 20.90 -7.83
N ILE A 83 9.33 19.58 -7.67
CA ILE A 83 9.05 18.92 -6.39
C ILE A 83 10.37 18.42 -5.79
N THR A 84 10.55 18.67 -4.50
CA THR A 84 11.71 18.22 -3.71
C THR A 84 11.28 17.28 -2.59
N ASN A 85 10.06 17.47 -2.06
CA ASN A 85 9.51 16.64 -1.00
C ASN A 85 8.21 15.98 -1.45
N ILE A 86 8.04 14.70 -1.12
CA ILE A 86 6.79 13.97 -1.30
C ILE A 86 6.36 13.46 0.06
N PHE A 87 5.15 13.82 0.47
CA PHE A 87 4.55 13.40 1.73
C PHE A 87 3.32 12.55 1.44
N SER A 88 3.17 11.47 2.19
CA SER A 88 2.00 10.60 2.11
C SER A 88 1.40 10.43 3.49
N ARG A 89 0.08 10.51 3.58
CA ARG A 89 -0.67 10.12 4.79
C ARG A 89 -1.58 8.94 4.49
N VAL A 90 -1.72 8.05 5.45
CA VAL A 90 -2.70 6.97 5.45
C VAL A 90 -3.86 7.36 6.35
N THR A 91 -5.09 7.31 5.82
CA THR A 91 -6.32 7.73 6.53
C THR A 91 -7.20 6.56 6.97
N GLY A 92 -6.97 5.36 6.43
CA GLY A 92 -7.59 4.13 6.91
C GLY A 92 -7.06 3.71 8.29
N GLY A 93 -7.82 2.84 8.96
CA GLY A 93 -7.45 2.31 10.27
C GLY A 93 -6.53 1.09 10.23
N ASN A 94 -6.23 0.56 9.04
CA ASN A 94 -5.38 -0.60 8.89
C ASN A 94 -3.91 -0.20 8.86
N GLN A 95 -3.07 -1.00 9.50
CA GLN A 95 -1.63 -0.81 9.48
C GLN A 95 -1.06 -1.07 8.07
N SER A 96 -0.14 -0.23 7.64
CA SER A 96 0.67 -0.46 6.44
C SER A 96 1.66 -1.61 6.64
N ASN A 97 1.66 -2.56 5.70
CA ASN A 97 2.67 -3.61 5.55
C ASN A 97 3.45 -3.39 4.26
N ILE A 98 4.79 -3.33 4.35
CA ILE A 98 5.71 -2.93 3.27
C ILE A 98 6.89 -3.89 3.23
#